data_AF-M6RPC7-F1
#
_entry.id   AF-M6RPC7-F1
#
_cell.length_a   1.000
_cell.length_b   1.000
_cell.length_c   1.000
_cell.angle_alpha   90.00
_cell.angle_beta   90.00
_cell.angle_gamma   90.00
#
_symmetry.space_group_name_H-M   'P 1'
#
loop_
_entity.id
_entity.type
_entity.pdbx_description
1 polymer ?
#
loop_
_entity_poly.entity_id
_entity_poly.type
_entity_poly.pdbx_seq_one_letter_code
_entity_poly.pdbx_strand_id
1 'polypeptide(L)' 'MKIKGEELIVQGKEIYFFSPKGYGVSKLSNNFLEKKLHVSATTRNWKTVVTLSELT' A
#
# COMPACT_ATOMS: atom_id res chain seq x y z
N MET A 1 6.85 4.96 7.47
CA MET A 1 6.08 6.12 8.00
C MET A 1 4.95 5.58 8.86
N LYS A 2 4.77 6.07 10.09
CA LYS A 2 3.72 5.61 11.01
C LYS A 2 2.73 6.74 11.30
N ILE A 3 1.44 6.51 11.13
CA ILE A 3 0.37 7.46 11.52
C ILE A 3 -0.72 6.68 12.25
N LYS A 4 -1.06 7.05 13.50
CA LYS A 4 -2.25 6.55 14.24
C LYS A 4 -2.54 5.02 14.10
N GLY A 5 -1.50 4.18 14.21
CA GLY A 5 -1.63 2.72 14.10
C GLY A 5 -1.59 2.16 12.67
N GLU A 6 -1.43 3.02 11.67
CA GLU A 6 -1.13 2.66 10.29
C GLU A 6 0.37 2.72 10.04
N GLU A 7 0.89 1.75 9.30
CA GLU A 7 2.29 1.64 8.98
C GLU A 7 2.51 1.50 7.48
N LEU A 8 3.51 2.23 6.98
CA LEU A 8 4.03 2.12 5.63
C LEU A 8 5.50 1.76 5.68
N ILE A 9 5.86 0.68 4.98
CA ILE A 9 7.23 0.24 4.75
C ILE A 9 7.50 0.36 3.25
N VAL A 10 8.57 1.06 2.90
CA VAL A 10 9.02 1.17 1.51
C VAL A 10 10.19 0.22 1.32
N GLN A 11 10.11 -0.64 0.32
CA GLN A 11 11.18 -1.56 -0.03
C GLN A 11 11.32 -1.56 -1.54
N GLY A 12 12.41 -1.02 -2.06
CA GLY A 12 12.62 -0.92 -3.50
C GLY A 12 11.54 -0.09 -4.19
N LYS A 13 10.75 -0.73 -5.06
CA LYS A 13 9.64 -0.09 -5.81
C LYS A 13 8.28 -0.36 -5.17
N GLU A 14 8.27 -1.15 -4.10
CA GLU A 14 7.08 -1.65 -3.44
C GLU A 14 6.83 -0.89 -2.13
N ILE A 15 5.54 -0.70 -1.83
CA ILE A 15 5.09 -0.08 -0.58
C ILE A 15 4.15 -1.05 0.11
N TYR A 16 4.57 -1.54 1.27
CA TYR A 16 3.74 -2.36 2.14
C TYR A 16 2.97 -1.45 3.09
N PHE A 17 1.66 -1.61 3.07
CA PHE A 17 0.73 -0.84 3.89
C PHE A 17 0.00 -1.76 4.87
N PHE A 18 0.00 -1.35 6.14
CA PHE A 18 -0.79 -1.97 7.20
C PHE A 18 -1.71 -0.91 7.82
N SER A 19 -3.00 -1.22 7.93
CA SER A 19 -3.93 -0.43 8.75
C SER A 19 -4.96 -1.34 9.42
N PRO A 20 -5.09 -1.26 10.76
CA PRO A 20 -6.05 -2.06 11.51
C PRO A 20 -7.51 -1.69 11.23
N LYS A 21 -7.76 -0.48 10.69
CA LYS A 21 -9.11 -0.02 10.32
C LYS A 21 -9.49 -0.30 8.87
N GLY A 22 -8.58 -0.92 8.11
CA GLY A 22 -8.75 -1.22 6.70
C GLY A 22 -8.37 -0.06 5.78
N TYR A 23 -8.10 -0.39 4.52
CA TYR A 23 -7.55 0.55 3.52
C TYR A 23 -8.53 1.66 3.14
N GLY A 24 -9.83 1.37 3.05
CA GLY A 24 -10.84 2.34 2.59
C GLY A 24 -11.03 3.55 3.51
N VAL A 25 -10.60 3.44 4.78
CA VAL A 25 -10.71 4.50 5.79
C VAL A 25 -9.37 5.20 6.06
N SER A 26 -8.31 4.69 5.45
CA SER A 26 -6.94 5.18 5.63
C SER A 26 -6.74 6.54 4.96
N LYS A 27 -5.99 7.42 5.64
CA LYS A 27 -5.54 8.68 5.03
C LYS A 27 -4.35 8.46 4.09
N LEU A 28 -3.76 7.27 4.10
CA LEU A 28 -2.63 6.84 3.28
C LEU A 28 -3.13 6.08 2.05
N SER A 29 -4.06 6.70 1.31
CA SER A 29 -4.59 6.13 0.07
C SER A 29 -3.56 6.17 -1.06
N ASN A 30 -3.81 5.42 -2.14
CA ASN A 30 -2.95 5.40 -3.33
C ASN A 30 -2.71 6.81 -3.85
N ASN A 31 -3.78 7.61 -3.98
CA ASN A 31 -3.70 8.99 -4.46
C ASN A 31 -2.81 9.88 -3.56
N PHE A 32 -2.77 9.63 -2.25
CA PHE A 32 -1.87 10.34 -1.35
C PHE A 32 -0.40 9.98 -1.65
N LEU A 33 -0.11 8.69 -1.85
CA LEU A 33 1.23 8.21 -2.17
C LEU A 33 1.67 8.71 -3.55
N GLU A 34 0.82 8.63 -4.57
CA GLU A 34 1.11 9.10 -5.93
C GLU A 34 1.44 10.59 -5.96
N LYS A 35 0.63 11.43 -5.27
CA LYS A 35 0.91 12.87 -5.16
C LYS A 35 2.19 13.17 -4.40
N LYS A 36 2.48 12.40 -3.34
CA LYS A 36 3.67 12.62 -2.53
C LYS A 36 4.95 12.20 -3.25
N LEU A 37 4.88 11.10 -4.00
CA LEU A 37 6.04 10.49 -4.68
C LEU A 37 6.17 10.93 -6.15
N HIS A 38 5.17 11.62 -6.71
CA HIS A 38 5.11 12.01 -8.12
C HIS A 38 5.26 10.84 -9.09
N VAL A 39 4.68 9.69 -8.74
CA VAL A 39 4.67 8.48 -9.56
C VAL A 39 3.25 7.91 -9.63
N SER A 40 2.95 7.14 -10.68
CA SER A 40 1.75 6.30 -10.70
C SER A 40 2.05 5.00 -9.96
N ALA A 41 1.13 4.59 -9.08
CA ALA A 41 1.25 3.39 -8.27
C ALA A 41 0.00 2.54 -8.42
N THR A 42 0.17 1.21 -8.38
CA THR A 42 -0.97 0.29 -8.28
C THR A 42 -1.08 -0.19 -6.84
N THR A 43 -2.29 -0.32 -6.32
CA THR A 43 -2.53 -0.95 -5.03
C THR A 43 -3.24 -2.29 -5.24
N ARG A 44 -2.76 -3.34 -4.58
CA ARG A 44 -3.47 -4.62 -4.47
C ARG A 44 -3.46 -5.10 -3.02
N ASN A 45 -4.51 -5.80 -2.61
CA ASN A 45 -4.51 -6.47 -1.32
C ASN A 45 -3.54 -7.67 -1.33
N TRP A 46 -3.12 -8.12 -0.15
CA TRP A 46 -2.14 -9.21 -0.02
C TRP A 46 -2.63 -10.51 -0.66
N LYS A 47 -3.91 -10.86 -0.53
CA LYS A 47 -4.49 -12.06 -1.13
C LYS A 47 -4.32 -12.08 -2.65
N THR A 48 -4.58 -10.95 -3.31
CA THR A 48 -4.38 -10.83 -4.76
C THR A 48 -2.91 -10.91 -5.14
N VAL A 49 -2.00 -10.32 -4.36
CA VAL A 49 -0.55 -10.42 -4.60
C VAL A 49 -0.08 -11.88 -4.51
N VAL A 50 -0.52 -12.61 -3.48
CA VAL A 50 -0.22 -14.04 -3.32
C VAL A 50 -0.74 -14.84 -4.51
N THR A 51 -2.01 -14.68 -4.90
CA THR A 51 -2.56 -15.39 -6.06
C THR A 51 -1.79 -15.07 -7.36
N LEU A 52 -1.37 -13.82 -7.57
CA LEU A 52 -0.56 -13.47 -8.74
C LEU A 52 0.82 -14.11 -8.71
N SER A 53 1.42 -14.22 -7.52
CA SER A 53 2.73 -14.88 -7.34
C SER A 53 2.68 -16.39 -7.64
N GLU A 54 1.52 -17.03 -7.49
CA GLU A 54 1.32 -18.46 -7.79
C GLU A 54 1.07 -18.73 -9.29
N LEU A 55 0.79 -17.69 -10.08
CA LEU A 55 0.52 -17.80 -11.52
C LEU A 55 1.78 -17.61 -12.39
N THR A 56 2.94 -17.37 -11.77
CA THR A 56 4.23 -17.18 -12.45
C THR A 56 5.11 -18.41 -12.25
#